data_AF-A0A4Q2UH07-F1
#
_entry.id   AF-A0A4Q2UH07-F1
#
_cell.length_a   1.000
_cell.length_b   1.000
_cell.length_c   1.000
_cell.angle_alpha   90.00
_cell.angle_beta   90.00
_cell.angle_gamma   90.00
#
_symmetry.space_group_name_H-M   'P 1'
#
loop_
_entity.id
_entity.type
_entity.pdbx_description
1 polymer ?
#
loop_
_entity_poly.entity_id
_entity_poly.type
_entity_poly.pdbx_seq_one_letter_code
_entity_poly.pdbx_strand_id
1 'polypeptide(L)'
;MSRLIKAISIDPAKRTIEEVEIEANNLEVLYNHIGCTTIDFVCRMPNGDALIVDDEALLTQPQPPAFKFAYFQYPVHGIALVVGSRKSGRTIAPKLTLRNVRNLVKFLGDIHTEPIINVLSWD
;
A
#
# COMPACT_ATOMS: atom_id res chain seq x y z
N MET A 1 7.27 22.28 -1.30
CA MET A 1 7.02 22.03 -2.73
C MET A 1 6.89 20.54 -2.94
N SER A 2 5.66 20.11 -3.22
CA SER A 2 5.33 18.79 -3.71
C SER A 2 5.86 18.61 -5.14
N ARG A 3 6.18 17.37 -5.52
CA ARG A 3 6.76 17.02 -6.83
C ARG A 3 6.03 15.80 -7.35
N LEU A 4 5.70 15.81 -8.64
CA LEU A 4 5.20 14.64 -9.35
C LEU A 4 6.26 13.53 -9.35
N ILE A 5 5.86 12.33 -8.97
CA ILE A 5 6.65 11.11 -9.06
C ILE A 5 5.88 10.06 -9.84
N LYS A 6 6.61 9.14 -10.46
CA LYS A 6 6.05 7.89 -10.96
C LYS A 6 5.99 6.90 -9.81
N ALA A 7 4.78 6.51 -9.40
CA ALA A 7 4.50 5.46 -8.43
C ALA A 7 3.88 4.24 -9.14
N ILE A 8 3.64 3.15 -8.40
CA ILE A 8 2.94 1.98 -8.92
C ILE A 8 1.68 1.76 -8.09
N SER A 9 0.51 1.82 -8.70
CA SER A 9 -0.77 1.56 -8.04
C SER A 9 -1.15 0.09 -8.18
N ILE A 10 -1.67 -0.49 -7.10
CA ILE A 10 -2.22 -1.83 -7.02
C ILE A 10 -3.70 -1.68 -6.69
N ASP A 11 -4.58 -2.08 -7.59
CA ASP A 11 -6.04 -2.05 -7.40
C ASP A 11 -6.57 -3.50 -7.35
N PRO A 12 -6.89 -4.03 -6.16
CA PRO A 12 -7.39 -5.40 -6.03
C PRO A 12 -8.82 -5.60 -6.53
N ALA A 13 -9.64 -4.53 -6.60
CA ALA A 13 -11.00 -4.61 -7.13
C ALA A 13 -10.97 -4.79 -8.66
N LYS A 14 -10.10 -4.04 -9.35
CA LYS A 14 -9.90 -4.17 -10.81
C LYS A 14 -8.88 -5.23 -11.20
N ARG A 15 -8.11 -5.74 -10.22
CA ARG A 15 -6.98 -6.67 -10.41
C ARG A 15 -5.92 -6.09 -11.34
N THR A 16 -5.65 -4.80 -11.23
CA THR A 16 -4.67 -4.08 -12.04
C THR A 16 -3.44 -3.66 -11.22
N ILE A 17 -2.31 -3.59 -11.91
CA ILE A 17 -1.05 -3.03 -11.38
C ILE A 17 -0.47 -2.16 -12.48
N GLU A 18 -0.39 -0.86 -12.22
CA GLU A 18 -0.07 0.16 -13.21
C GLU A 18 0.83 1.27 -12.66
N GLU A 19 1.58 1.91 -13.55
CA GLU A 19 2.35 3.10 -13.20
C GLU A 19 1.42 4.32 -13.21
N VAL A 20 1.53 5.16 -12.18
CA VAL A 20 0.74 6.39 -12.05
C VAL A 20 1.66 7.57 -11.76
N GLU A 21 1.32 8.75 -12.26
CA GLU A 21 1.96 9.99 -11.85
C GLU A 21 1.19 10.61 -10.70
N ILE A 22 1.87 10.85 -9.58
CA ILE A 22 1.23 11.34 -8.36
C ILE A 22 2.06 12.39 -7.66
N GLU A 23 1.38 13.38 -7.08
CA GLU A 23 1.97 14.41 -6.26
C GLU A 23 2.20 13.88 -4.82
N ALA A 24 3.20 13.01 -4.64
CA ALA A 24 3.30 12.13 -3.46
C ALA A 24 3.56 12.79 -2.09
N ASN A 25 3.70 14.12 -2.03
CA ASN A 25 3.82 14.86 -0.77
C ASN A 25 2.63 15.82 -0.57
N ASN A 26 1.52 15.55 -1.27
CA ASN A 26 0.22 16.18 -1.09
C ASN A 26 -0.76 15.10 -0.59
N LEU A 27 -1.17 15.18 0.67
CA LEU A 27 -2.02 14.16 1.31
C LEU A 27 -3.38 14.04 0.63
N GLU A 28 -3.98 15.16 0.20
CA GLU A 28 -5.28 15.15 -0.47
C GLU A 28 -5.25 14.35 -1.77
N VAL A 29 -4.15 14.45 -2.53
CA VAL A 29 -3.95 13.66 -3.74
C VAL A 29 -3.83 12.16 -3.42
N LEU A 30 -3.14 11.80 -2.33
CA LEU A 30 -3.03 10.41 -1.89
C LEU A 30 -4.38 9.84 -1.44
N TYR A 31 -5.14 10.61 -0.65
CA TYR A 31 -6.48 10.28 -0.18
C TYR A 31 -7.44 10.03 -1.34
N ASN A 32 -7.46 10.96 -2.32
CA ASN A 32 -8.31 10.84 -3.50
C ASN A 32 -7.91 9.65 -4.39
N HIS A 33 -6.62 9.36 -4.54
CA HIS A 33 -6.14 8.24 -5.36
C HIS A 33 -6.51 6.88 -4.72
N ILE A 34 -6.30 6.75 -3.41
CA ILE A 34 -6.57 5.51 -2.68
C ILE A 34 -8.07 5.34 -2.39
N GLY A 35 -8.81 6.44 -2.26
CA GLY A 35 -10.21 6.45 -1.86
C GLY A 35 -10.41 6.34 -0.35
N CYS A 36 -9.57 7.03 0.44
CA CYS A 36 -9.54 6.94 1.90
C CYS A 36 -9.47 8.32 2.57
N THR A 37 -9.62 8.36 3.90
CA THR A 37 -9.48 9.57 4.73
C THR A 37 -8.18 9.65 5.50
N THR A 38 -7.53 8.50 5.72
CA THR A 38 -6.25 8.37 6.41
C THR A 38 -5.38 7.32 5.72
N ILE A 39 -4.07 7.43 5.89
CA ILE A 39 -3.09 6.53 5.26
C ILE A 39 -2.07 6.02 6.26
N ASP A 40 -1.54 4.81 6.00
CA ASP A 40 -0.36 4.28 6.66
C ASP A 40 0.69 3.79 5.65
N PHE A 41 1.94 3.70 6.10
CA PHE A 41 3.08 3.16 5.35
C PHE A 41 3.46 1.76 5.86
N VAL A 42 2.99 0.74 5.15
CA VAL A 42 3.20 -0.69 5.46
C VAL A 42 4.22 -1.33 4.51
N CYS A 43 4.54 -2.61 4.75
CA CYS A 43 5.41 -3.41 3.87
C CYS A 43 6.77 -2.74 3.57
N ARG A 44 7.38 -2.09 4.57
CA ARG A 44 8.64 -1.35 4.41
C ARG A 44 9.78 -2.30 4.04
N MET A 45 10.44 -2.03 2.92
CA MET A 45 11.50 -2.84 2.35
C MET A 45 12.89 -2.28 2.67
N PRO A 46 13.95 -3.11 2.73
CA PRO A 46 15.32 -2.65 3.01
C PRO A 46 15.86 -1.62 2.01
N ASN A 47 15.32 -1.58 0.79
CA ASN A 47 15.71 -0.63 -0.24
C ASN A 47 15.09 0.76 -0.04
N GLY A 48 14.20 0.94 0.94
CA GLY A 48 13.50 2.18 1.25
C GLY A 48 12.14 2.32 0.55
N ASP A 49 11.68 1.29 -0.17
CA ASP A 49 10.33 1.26 -0.72
C ASP A 49 9.31 0.83 0.35
N ALA A 50 8.06 1.22 0.18
CA ALA A 50 6.93 0.85 1.04
C ALA A 50 5.61 0.91 0.25
N LEU A 51 4.54 0.45 0.88
CA LEU A 51 3.18 0.61 0.39
C LEU A 51 2.49 1.69 1.23
N ILE A 52 1.89 2.68 0.57
CA ILE A 52 0.88 3.56 1.16
C ILE A 52 -0.48 2.87 1.00
N VAL A 53 -1.21 2.74 2.09
CA VAL A 53 -2.51 2.06 2.14
C VAL A 53 -3.51 2.89 2.93
N ASP A 54 -4.80 2.57 2.79
CA ASP A 54 -5.86 3.06 3.66
C ASP A 54 -5.74 2.43 5.05
N ASP A 55 -5.58 3.26 6.09
CA ASP A 55 -5.44 2.82 7.49
C ASP A 55 -6.79 2.33 8.07
N GLU A 56 -7.90 2.69 7.42
CA GLU A 56 -9.26 2.41 7.89
C GLU A 56 -9.94 1.28 7.10
N ALA A 57 -9.27 0.69 6.12
CA ALA A 57 -9.87 -0.31 5.21
C ALA A 57 -10.53 -1.49 5.95
N LEU A 58 -9.94 -1.93 7.07
CA LEU A 58 -10.44 -3.05 7.86
C LEU A 58 -11.69 -2.71 8.69
N LEU A 59 -11.98 -1.42 8.90
CA LEU A 59 -13.16 -0.94 9.64
C LEU A 59 -14.45 -0.96 8.79
N THR A 60 -14.32 -1.16 7.48
CA THR A 60 -15.45 -1.15 6.55
C THR A 60 -16.11 -2.53 6.42
N GLN A 61 -17.42 -2.54 6.13
CA GLN A 61 -18.19 -3.77 5.95
C GLN A 61 -19.10 -3.68 4.71
N PRO A 62 -18.91 -4.54 3.69
CA PRO A 62 -17.81 -5.51 3.57
C PRO A 62 -16.44 -4.81 3.46
N GLN A 63 -15.38 -5.49 3.91
CA GLN A 63 -14.01 -5.01 3.69
C GLN A 63 -13.70 -4.98 2.18
N PRO A 64 -12.85 -4.07 1.69
CA PRO A 64 -12.53 -3.99 0.26
C PRO A 64 -11.80 -5.25 -0.21
N PRO A 65 -11.84 -5.56 -1.52
CA PRO A 65 -11.04 -6.64 -2.10
C PRO A 65 -9.57 -6.53 -1.68
N ALA A 66 -8.93 -7.66 -1.44
CA ALA A 66 -7.59 -7.71 -0.88
C ALA A 66 -6.54 -8.27 -1.85
N PHE A 67 -5.28 -8.01 -1.54
CA PHE A 67 -4.13 -8.68 -2.13
C PHE A 67 -3.09 -9.04 -1.06
N LYS A 68 -2.24 -10.01 -1.38
CA LYS A 68 -1.04 -10.32 -0.61
C LYS A 68 0.17 -9.73 -1.31
N PHE A 69 1.05 -9.10 -0.53
CA PHE A 69 2.36 -8.64 -0.98
C PHE A 69 3.45 -9.56 -0.39
N ALA A 70 4.40 -10.04 -1.20
CA ALA A 70 5.28 -11.15 -0.80
C ALA A 70 6.10 -10.89 0.49
N TYR A 71 6.40 -9.64 0.81
CA TYR A 71 7.16 -9.25 2.01
C TYR A 71 6.29 -8.97 3.25
N PHE A 72 5.00 -9.30 3.21
CA PHE A 72 4.07 -9.02 4.28
C PHE A 72 3.19 -10.23 4.59
N GLN A 73 3.03 -10.52 5.87
CA GLN A 73 2.34 -11.72 6.32
C GLN A 73 0.83 -11.62 6.10
N TYR A 74 0.28 -10.42 6.31
CA TYR A 74 -1.17 -10.18 6.32
C TYR A 74 -1.67 -9.68 4.96
N PRO A 75 -2.95 -9.90 4.62
CA PRO A 75 -3.58 -9.26 3.49
C PRO A 75 -3.57 -7.73 3.62
N VAL A 76 -3.47 -7.05 2.48
CA VAL A 76 -3.70 -5.61 2.36
C VAL A 76 -5.03 -5.43 1.65
N HIS A 77 -5.92 -4.63 2.23
CA HIS A 77 -7.25 -4.35 1.70
C HIS A 77 -7.28 -2.97 1.01
N GLY A 78 -7.99 -2.87 -0.11
CA GLY A 78 -8.13 -1.62 -0.85
C GLY A 78 -6.95 -1.30 -1.76
N ILE A 79 -6.97 -0.10 -2.35
CA ILE A 79 -5.94 0.37 -3.27
C ILE A 79 -4.66 0.66 -2.49
N ALA A 80 -3.52 0.27 -3.04
CA ALA A 80 -2.20 0.61 -2.50
C ALA A 80 -1.33 1.33 -3.52
N LEU A 81 -0.41 2.17 -3.02
CA LEU A 81 0.63 2.83 -3.81
C LEU A 81 2.01 2.36 -3.36
N VAL A 82 2.78 1.80 -4.29
CA VAL A 82 4.20 1.50 -4.07
C VAL A 82 5.01 2.77 -4.31
N VAL A 83 5.73 3.20 -3.28
CA VAL A 83 6.54 4.42 -3.27
C VAL A 83 7.90 4.16 -2.61
N GLY A 84 8.87 5.03 -2.87
CA GLY A 84 10.14 5.08 -2.15
C GLY A 84 10.15 6.16 -1.07
N SER A 85 11.09 6.06 -0.14
CA SER A 85 11.34 7.09 0.87
C SER A 85 12.82 7.49 0.91
N ARG A 86 13.08 8.79 1.10
CA ARG A 86 14.43 9.30 1.39
C ARG A 86 14.67 9.35 2.90
N LYS A 87 15.95 9.38 3.29
CA LYS A 87 16.38 9.59 4.70
C LYS A 87 15.75 10.83 5.36
N SER A 88 15.36 11.83 4.59
CA SER A 88 14.69 13.04 5.09
C SER A 88 13.18 12.85 5.33
N GLY A 89 12.63 11.65 5.14
CA GLY A 89 11.19 11.36 5.24
C GLY A 89 10.36 11.78 4.03
N ARG A 90 10.97 12.18 2.91
CA ARG A 90 10.23 12.56 1.70
C ARG A 90 9.88 11.35 0.86
N THR A 91 8.62 11.28 0.43
CA THR A 91 8.14 10.29 -0.54
C THR A 91 8.71 10.57 -1.93
N ILE A 92 9.24 9.54 -2.58
CA ILE A 92 9.89 9.55 -3.90
C ILE A 92 9.42 8.37 -4.75
N ALA A 93 9.81 8.34 -6.03
CA ALA A 93 9.57 7.17 -6.88
C ALA A 93 10.19 5.90 -6.26
N PRO A 94 9.52 4.74 -6.35
CA PRO A 94 10.04 3.48 -5.82
C PRO A 94 11.24 3.02 -6.64
N LYS A 95 12.07 2.17 -6.03
CA LYS A 95 13.14 1.45 -6.73
C LYS A 95 12.62 0.17 -7.38
N LEU A 96 11.55 -0.42 -6.86
CA LEU A 96 10.85 -1.52 -7.51
C LEU A 96 10.29 -1.10 -8.87
N THR A 97 10.51 -1.95 -9.88
CA THR A 97 9.89 -1.77 -11.19
C THR A 97 8.45 -2.32 -11.20
N LEU A 98 7.64 -1.88 -12.16
CA LEU A 98 6.30 -2.42 -12.40
C LEU A 98 6.30 -3.95 -12.52
N ARG A 99 7.32 -4.51 -13.20
CA ARG A 99 7.49 -5.96 -13.34
C ARG A 99 7.79 -6.62 -11.99
N ASN A 100 8.61 -6.01 -11.14
CA ASN A 100 8.87 -6.56 -9.80
C ASN A 100 7.58 -6.57 -8.98
N VAL A 101 6.81 -5.48 -8.96
CA VAL A 101 5.56 -5.40 -8.20
C VAL A 101 4.56 -6.46 -8.68
N ARG A 102 4.41 -6.66 -10.00
CA ARG A 102 3.55 -7.73 -10.55
C ARG A 102 3.91 -9.13 -10.07
N ASN A 103 5.19 -9.41 -9.86
CA ASN A 103 5.66 -10.69 -9.35
C ASN A 103 5.48 -10.83 -7.82
N LEU A 104 5.31 -9.72 -7.10
CA LEU A 104 5.18 -9.68 -5.64
C LEU A 104 3.73 -9.67 -5.16
N VAL A 105 2.77 -9.38 -6.05
CA VAL A 105 1.35 -9.24 -5.73
C VAL A 105 0.58 -10.50 -6.10
N LYS A 106 -0.23 -10.98 -5.16
CA LYS A 106 -1.26 -12.00 -5.39
C LYS A 106 -2.62 -11.45 -4.98
N PHE A 107 -3.52 -11.24 -5.94
CA PHE A 107 -4.91 -10.85 -5.64
C PHE A 107 -5.65 -11.97 -4.92
N LEU A 108 -6.37 -11.61 -3.86
CA LEU A 108 -7.15 -12.53 -3.02
C LEU A 108 -8.66 -12.38 -3.26
N GLY A 109 -9.11 -11.22 -3.75
CA GLY A 109 -10.53 -10.92 -3.96
C GLY A 109 -11.23 -10.57 -2.64
N ASP A 110 -12.51 -10.87 -2.56
CA ASP A 110 -13.35 -10.58 -1.39
C ASP A 110 -13.05 -11.58 -0.28
N ILE A 111 -12.22 -11.14 0.68
CA ILE A 111 -11.93 -11.88 1.91
C ILE A 111 -12.23 -10.99 3.11
N HIS A 112 -12.40 -11.62 4.27
CA HIS A 112 -12.55 -10.91 5.53
C HIS A 112 -11.33 -11.20 6.42
N THR A 113 -10.72 -10.13 6.94
CA THR A 113 -9.62 -10.19 7.91
C THR A 113 -10.14 -9.81 9.28
N GLU A 114 -10.12 -10.78 10.19
CA GLU A 114 -10.44 -10.58 11.61
C GLU A 114 -9.24 -9.98 12.36
N PRO A 115 -9.46 -9.13 13.37
CA PRO A 115 -8.39 -8.66 14.24
C PRO A 115 -7.79 -9.83 15.03
N ILE A 116 -6.46 -9.86 15.14
CA ILE A 116 -5.71 -10.87 15.90
C ILE A 116 -4.90 -10.16 16.98
N ILE A 117 -5.03 -10.62 18.22
CA ILE A 117 -4.20 -10.18 19.35
C ILE A 117 -3.34 -11.37 19.78
N ASN A 118 -2.02 -11.20 19.70
CA ASN A 118 -1.06 -12.18 20.24
C ASN A 118 -0.48 -11.63 21.54
N VAL A 119 -0.70 -12.33 22.65
CA VAL A 119 -0.09 -12.00 23.95
C VAL A 119 1.13 -12.88 24.13
N LEU A 120 2.30 -12.26 24.22
CA LEU A 120 3.58 -12.93 24.47
C LEU A 120 4.05 -12.55 25.88
N SER A 121 4.30 -13.53 26.74
CA SER A 121 5.07 -13.30 27.97
C SER A 121 6.56 -13.32 27.66
N TRP A 122 7.32 -12.53 28.41
CA TRP A 122 8.77 -12.69 28.48
C TRP A 122 9.08 -13.83 29.44
N ASP A 123 9.98 -14.73 29.07
CA ASP A 123 10.71 -15.57 30.02
C ASP A 123 11.82 -14.75 30.69
#